data_AF-A0A924EW70-F1
#
_entry.id   AF-A0A924EW70-F1
#
_cell.length_a   1.000
_cell.length_b   1.000
_cell.length_c   1.000
_cell.angle_alpha   90.00
_cell.angle_beta   90.00
_cell.angle_gamma   90.00
#
_symmetry.space_group_name_H-M   'P 1'
#
loop_
_entity.id
_entity.type
_entity.pdbx_description
1 polymer ?
#
loop_
_entity_poly.entity_id
_entity_poly.type
_entity_poly.pdbx_seq_one_letter_code
_entity_poly.pdbx_strand_id
1 'polypeptide(L)'
;MTATNDDTTIDDTTNDDTLERSLGQLVADATKDISSIIHSEIALAKAEMSADAKKAGLGAGMFAAAGLIAFLALILLLISAAYGLVAVGLAPWLAFLIVAGTLLLIGAILVFAGKRSFDKVHGKPARAIKSTQDTIAAVRPSGA
;
A
#
# COMPACT_ATOMS: atom_id res chain seq x y z
N MET A 1 33.52 39.80 -78.18
CA MET A 1 33.99 40.09 -76.82
C MET A 1 32.76 40.53 -76.04
N THR A 2 32.22 39.86 -75.03
CA THR A 2 32.63 38.71 -74.19
C THR A 2 31.47 38.48 -73.20
N ALA A 3 31.19 37.20 -72.87
CA ALA A 3 30.55 36.66 -71.66
C ALA A 3 29.16 37.23 -71.24
N THR A 4 28.09 36.43 -71.28
CA THR A 4 27.73 35.41 -70.26
C THR A 4 27.70 36.00 -68.85
N ASN A 5 26.51 36.12 -68.27
CA ASN A 5 26.28 35.64 -66.90
C ASN A 5 24.78 35.38 -66.68
N ASP A 6 24.54 34.08 -66.65
CA ASP A 6 23.40 33.35 -66.12
C ASP A 6 23.25 33.68 -64.62
N ASP A 7 22.10 34.22 -64.24
CA ASP A 7 21.67 34.28 -62.84
C ASP A 7 20.29 33.63 -62.76
N THR A 8 20.29 32.31 -62.94
CA THR A 8 19.23 31.44 -62.50
C THR A 8 19.43 31.19 -61.00
N THR A 9 18.96 32.14 -60.19
CA THR A 9 18.84 31.94 -58.74
C THR A 9 17.73 30.90 -58.53
N ILE A 10 18.11 29.62 -58.55
CA ILE A 10 17.26 28.52 -58.11
C ILE A 10 17.11 28.71 -56.60
N ASP A 11 15.94 29.18 -56.19
CA ASP A 11 15.57 29.36 -54.79
C ASP A 11 15.35 27.97 -54.16
N ASP A 12 16.45 27.38 -53.68
CA ASP A 12 16.53 26.05 -53.06
C ASP A 12 16.00 26.02 -51.60
N THR A 13 15.29 27.06 -51.18
CA THR A 13 14.87 27.26 -49.78
C THR A 13 13.53 26.60 -49.43
N THR A 14 12.78 26.08 -50.41
CA THR A 14 11.41 25.58 -50.16
C THR A 14 11.34 24.10 -49.72
N ASN A 15 12.39 23.31 -49.92
CA ASN A 15 12.36 21.87 -49.61
C ASN A 15 12.77 21.53 -48.17
N ASP A 16 13.69 22.30 -47.57
CA ASP A 16 14.23 22.02 -46.23
C ASP A 16 13.19 22.25 -45.11
N ASP A 17 12.40 23.33 -45.23
CA ASP A 17 11.32 23.66 -44.28
C ASP A 17 10.24 22.57 -44.19
N THR A 18 9.99 21.82 -45.28
CA THR A 18 8.99 20.75 -45.30
C THR A 18 9.51 19.46 -44.67
N LEU A 19 10.79 19.15 -44.86
CA LEU A 19 11.46 17.98 -44.27
C LEU A 19 11.65 18.16 -42.77
N GLU A 20 12.13 19.33 -42.32
CA GLU A 20 12.26 19.68 -40.91
C GLU A 20 10.92 19.64 -40.18
N ARG A 21 9.85 20.17 -40.81
CA ARG A 21 8.49 20.10 -40.26
C ARG A 21 7.97 18.67 -40.16
N SER A 22 8.32 17.78 -41.11
CA SER A 22 7.91 16.37 -41.07
C SER A 22 8.64 15.55 -39.99
N LEU A 23 9.95 15.79 -39.81
CA LEU A 23 10.74 15.13 -38.77
C LEU A 23 10.32 15.59 -37.37
N GLY A 24 10.07 16.89 -37.20
CA GLY A 24 9.51 17.43 -35.97
C GLY A 24 8.13 16.85 -35.65
N GLN A 25 7.30 16.60 -36.66
CA GLN A 25 5.96 16.03 -36.50
C GLN A 25 6.00 14.53 -36.14
N LEU A 26 6.92 13.76 -36.73
CA LEU A 26 7.17 12.35 -36.37
C LEU A 26 7.69 12.19 -34.93
N VAL A 27 8.61 13.06 -34.51
CA VAL A 27 9.12 13.07 -33.13
C VAL A 27 8.02 13.47 -32.14
N ALA A 28 7.18 14.45 -32.52
CA ALA A 28 6.03 14.85 -31.71
C ALA A 28 5.00 13.72 -31.57
N ASP A 29 4.69 13.00 -32.66
CA ASP A 29 3.76 11.87 -32.65
C ASP A 29 4.32 10.68 -31.83
N ALA A 30 5.59 10.32 -32.01
CA ALA A 30 6.23 9.27 -31.21
C ALA A 30 6.26 9.61 -29.70
N THR A 31 6.54 10.87 -29.36
CA THR A 31 6.49 11.34 -27.96
C THR A 31 5.08 11.27 -27.40
N LYS A 32 4.07 11.56 -28.22
CA LYS A 32 2.66 11.48 -27.85
C LYS A 32 2.20 10.04 -27.62
N ASP A 33 2.66 9.10 -28.45
CA ASP A 33 2.36 7.68 -28.28
C ASP A 33 2.95 7.12 -26.98
N ILE A 34 4.22 7.44 -26.69
CA ILE A 34 4.88 7.07 -25.42
C ILE A 34 4.12 7.66 -24.23
N SER A 35 3.72 8.93 -24.32
CA SER A 35 2.92 9.59 -23.28
C SER A 35 1.57 8.89 -23.07
N SER A 36 0.94 8.40 -24.15
CA SER A 36 -0.33 7.66 -24.09
C SER A 36 -0.19 6.30 -23.40
N ILE A 37 0.92 5.58 -23.63
CA ILE A 37 1.19 4.29 -22.98
C ILE A 37 1.37 4.49 -21.48
N ILE A 38 2.21 5.46 -21.10
CA ILE A 38 2.44 5.78 -19.67
C ILE A 38 1.12 6.16 -18.99
N HIS A 39 0.31 7.00 -19.64
CA HIS A 39 -1.00 7.37 -19.10
C HIS A 39 -1.93 6.16 -18.95
N SER A 40 -1.89 5.23 -19.89
CA SER A 40 -2.68 4.00 -19.86
C SER A 40 -2.24 3.04 -18.76
N GLU A 41 -0.93 2.87 -18.56
CA GLU A 41 -0.35 2.07 -17.47
C GLU A 41 -0.78 2.61 -16.10
N ILE A 42 -0.72 3.94 -15.93
CA ILE A 42 -1.18 4.62 -14.71
C ILE A 42 -2.69 4.45 -14.53
N ALA A 43 -3.47 4.60 -15.60
CA ALA A 43 -4.92 4.42 -15.55
C ALA A 43 -5.29 2.97 -15.16
N LEU A 44 -4.56 1.99 -15.69
CA LEU A 44 -4.73 0.58 -15.37
C LEU A 44 -4.34 0.28 -13.92
N ALA A 45 -3.15 0.72 -13.48
CA ALA A 45 -2.70 0.56 -12.10
C ALA A 45 -3.68 1.23 -11.12
N LYS A 46 -4.22 2.40 -11.47
CA LYS A 46 -5.26 3.07 -10.68
C LYS A 46 -6.56 2.26 -10.65
N ALA A 47 -6.97 1.66 -11.76
CA ALA A 47 -8.16 0.83 -11.82
C ALA A 47 -8.01 -0.44 -10.97
N GLU A 48 -6.86 -1.12 -11.06
CA GLU A 48 -6.53 -2.29 -10.26
C GLU A 48 -6.46 -1.95 -8.76
N MET A 49 -5.74 -0.89 -8.40
CA MET A 49 -5.65 -0.42 -7.03
C MET A 49 -7.02 -0.01 -6.47
N SER A 50 -7.89 0.58 -7.29
CA SER A 50 -9.27 0.92 -6.88
C SER A 50 -10.13 -0.33 -6.68
N ALA A 51 -9.99 -1.33 -7.55
CA ALA A 51 -10.69 -2.60 -7.42
C ALA A 51 -10.25 -3.36 -6.17
N ASP A 52 -8.95 -3.38 -5.88
CA ASP A 52 -8.38 -4.01 -4.69
C ASP A 52 -8.75 -3.26 -3.42
N ALA A 53 -8.73 -1.92 -3.43
CA ALA A 53 -9.21 -1.12 -2.31
C ALA A 53 -10.69 -1.39 -2.02
N LYS A 54 -11.53 -1.59 -3.05
CA LYS A 54 -12.94 -1.94 -2.87
C LYS A 54 -13.12 -3.33 -2.26
N LYS A 55 -12.36 -4.33 -2.74
CA LYS A 55 -12.37 -5.69 -2.18
C LYS A 55 -11.89 -5.70 -0.73
N ALA A 56 -10.78 -5.02 -0.46
CA ALA A 56 -10.23 -4.86 0.88
C ALA A 56 -11.22 -4.13 1.81
N GLY A 57 -11.86 -3.07 1.32
CA GLY A 57 -12.89 -2.33 2.05
C GLY A 57 -14.12 -3.18 2.38
N LEU A 58 -14.58 -4.00 1.43
CA LEU A 58 -15.67 -4.95 1.68
C LEU A 58 -15.25 -6.00 2.71
N GLY A 59 -14.06 -6.58 2.57
CA GLY A 59 -13.52 -7.55 3.51
C GLY A 59 -13.38 -6.97 4.93
N ALA A 60 -12.81 -5.77 5.05
CA ALA A 60 -12.72 -5.04 6.31
C ALA A 60 -14.10 -4.76 6.92
N GLY A 61 -15.08 -4.37 6.09
CA GLY A 61 -16.46 -4.18 6.52
C GLY A 61 -17.10 -5.48 7.05
N MET A 62 -16.91 -6.61 6.35
CA MET A 62 -17.39 -7.92 6.81
C MET A 62 -16.74 -8.33 8.13
N PHE A 63 -15.41 -8.16 8.27
CA PHE A 63 -14.71 -8.46 9.52
C PHE A 63 -15.14 -7.55 10.67
N ALA A 64 -15.40 -6.27 10.41
CA ALA A 64 -15.94 -5.35 11.40
C ALA A 64 -17.34 -5.81 11.87
N ALA A 65 -18.23 -6.16 10.94
CA ALA A 65 -19.57 -6.66 11.25
C ALA A 65 -19.51 -7.99 12.01
N ALA A 66 -18.67 -8.94 11.56
CA ALA A 66 -18.47 -10.22 12.23
C ALA A 66 -17.89 -10.04 13.64
N GLY A 67 -16.92 -9.15 13.81
CA GLY A 67 -16.34 -8.79 15.11
C GLY A 67 -17.38 -8.20 16.05
N LEU A 68 -18.24 -7.30 15.55
CA LEU A 68 -19.36 -6.75 16.32
C LEU A 68 -20.32 -7.87 16.75
N ILE A 69 -20.81 -8.68 15.81
CA ILE A 69 -21.74 -9.78 16.11
C ILE A 69 -21.13 -10.76 17.11
N ALA A 70 -19.86 -11.13 16.95
CA ALA A 70 -19.15 -12.00 17.87
C ALA A 70 -19.01 -11.38 19.27
N PHE A 71 -18.77 -10.06 19.35
CA PHE A 71 -18.73 -9.33 20.61
C PHE A 71 -20.10 -9.34 21.32
N LEU A 72 -21.20 -9.08 20.60
CA LEU A 72 -22.55 -9.18 21.17
C LEU A 72 -22.86 -10.60 21.64
N ALA A 73 -22.55 -11.60 20.81
CA ALA A 73 -22.75 -13.01 21.17
C ALA A 73 -21.94 -13.40 22.42
N LEU A 74 -20.71 -12.89 22.55
CA LEU A 74 -19.89 -13.08 23.74
C LEU A 74 -20.56 -12.49 24.99
N ILE A 75 -21.13 -11.28 24.93
CA ILE A 75 -21.86 -10.70 26.06
C ILE A 75 -23.01 -11.62 26.50
N LEU A 76 -23.81 -12.12 25.54
CA LEU A 76 -24.90 -13.03 25.83
C LEU A 76 -24.39 -14.35 26.44
N LEU A 77 -23.28 -14.90 25.93
CA LEU A 77 -22.64 -16.09 26.49
C LEU A 77 -22.15 -15.89 27.92
N LEU A 78 -21.58 -14.72 28.25
CA LEU A 78 -21.12 -14.41 29.61
C LEU A 78 -22.28 -14.30 30.59
N ILE A 79 -23.38 -13.65 30.18
CA ILE A 79 -24.60 -13.58 30.97
C ILE A 79 -25.18 -14.99 31.15
N SER A 80 -25.25 -15.78 30.08
CA SER A 80 -25.71 -17.17 30.12
C SER A 80 -24.85 -18.04 31.05
N ALA A 81 -23.52 -17.90 31.00
CA ALA A 81 -22.61 -18.61 31.88
C ALA A 81 -22.82 -18.23 33.36
N ALA A 82 -22.99 -16.94 33.66
CA ALA A 82 -23.27 -16.49 35.02
C ALA A 82 -24.60 -17.06 35.53
N TYR A 83 -25.68 -16.97 34.75
CA TYR A 83 -26.96 -17.55 35.14
C TYR A 83 -26.95 -19.09 35.20
N GLY A 84 -26.12 -19.76 34.38
CA GLY A 84 -25.88 -21.20 34.48
C GLY A 84 -25.24 -21.57 35.82
N LEU A 85 -24.30 -20.76 36.32
CA LEU A 85 -23.75 -20.91 37.68
C LEU A 85 -24.82 -20.65 38.75
N VAL A 86 -25.69 -19.66 38.57
CA VAL A 86 -26.81 -19.44 39.49
C VAL A 86 -27.75 -20.65 39.53
N ALA A 87 -28.02 -21.28 38.39
CA ALA A 87 -28.90 -22.45 38.30
C ALA A 87 -28.38 -23.68 39.07
N VAL A 88 -27.06 -23.78 39.33
CA VAL A 88 -26.49 -24.85 40.16
C VAL A 88 -26.48 -24.50 41.67
N GLY A 89 -27.12 -23.39 42.06
CA GLY A 89 -27.30 -22.98 43.45
C GLY A 89 -26.34 -21.91 43.95
N LEU A 90 -25.51 -21.31 43.09
CA LEU A 90 -24.65 -20.20 43.48
C LEU A 90 -25.46 -18.90 43.65
N ALA A 91 -25.06 -18.09 44.63
CA ALA A 91 -25.59 -16.74 44.77
C ALA A 91 -25.25 -15.91 43.51
N PRO A 92 -26.19 -15.10 42.98
CA PRO A 92 -25.98 -14.33 41.75
C PRO A 92 -24.67 -13.54 41.73
N TRP A 93 -24.38 -12.78 42.79
CA TRP A 93 -23.17 -11.97 42.89
C TRP A 93 -21.88 -12.80 42.74
N LEU A 94 -21.85 -14.02 43.30
CA LEU A 94 -20.68 -14.89 43.24
C LEU A 94 -20.50 -15.51 41.85
N ALA A 95 -21.60 -15.87 41.18
CA ALA A 95 -21.57 -16.39 39.82
C ALA A 95 -20.97 -15.37 38.83
N PHE A 96 -21.42 -14.11 38.90
CA PHE A 96 -20.87 -13.03 38.06
C PHE A 96 -19.38 -12.75 38.38
N LEU A 97 -18.97 -12.81 39.65
CA LEU A 97 -17.56 -12.65 40.03
C LEU A 97 -16.67 -13.76 39.49
N ILE A 98 -17.13 -15.02 39.48
CA ILE A 98 -16.34 -16.14 38.93
C ILE A 98 -16.14 -15.96 37.43
N VAL A 99 -17.20 -15.60 36.69
CA VAL A 99 -17.12 -15.35 35.24
C VAL A 99 -16.18 -14.17 34.95
N ALA A 100 -16.33 -13.06 35.68
CA ALA A 100 -15.46 -11.90 35.54
C ALA A 100 -13.99 -12.21 35.87
N GLY A 101 -13.74 -12.94 36.97
CA GLY A 101 -12.40 -13.36 37.37
C GLY A 101 -11.76 -14.27 36.32
N THR A 102 -12.53 -15.17 35.71
CA THR A 102 -12.05 -16.05 34.63
C THR A 102 -11.62 -15.22 33.41
N LEU A 103 -12.41 -14.23 33.01
CA LEU A 103 -12.06 -13.33 31.90
C LEU A 103 -10.82 -12.48 32.21
N LEU A 104 -10.69 -11.96 33.43
CA LEU A 104 -9.50 -11.21 33.83
C LEU A 104 -8.24 -12.08 33.78
N LEU A 105 -8.34 -13.35 34.19
CA LEU A 105 -7.23 -14.28 34.12
C LEU A 105 -6.83 -14.56 32.67
N ILE A 106 -7.79 -14.83 31.79
CA ILE A 106 -7.53 -14.98 30.35
C ILE A 106 -6.92 -13.70 29.77
N GLY A 107 -7.48 -12.54 30.10
CA GLY A 107 -6.99 -11.24 29.66
C GLY A 107 -5.55 -10.96 30.10
N ALA A 108 -5.21 -11.28 31.36
CA ALA A 108 -3.86 -11.15 31.88
C ALA A 108 -2.86 -12.04 31.11
N ILE A 109 -3.25 -13.29 30.80
CA ILE A 109 -2.44 -14.20 30.00
C ILE A 109 -2.24 -13.66 28.58
N LEU A 110 -3.30 -13.18 27.93
CA LEU A 110 -3.22 -12.62 26.58
C LEU A 110 -2.36 -11.36 26.53
N VAL A 111 -2.49 -10.45 27.49
CA VAL A 111 -1.64 -9.26 27.60
C VAL A 111 -0.18 -9.66 27.78
N PHE A 112 0.10 -10.62 28.65
CA PHE A 112 1.46 -11.10 28.88
C PHE A 112 2.06 -11.78 27.65
N ALA A 113 1.30 -12.67 27.00
CA ALA A 113 1.70 -13.33 25.76
C ALA A 113 1.90 -12.33 24.62
N GLY A 114 1.01 -11.34 24.49
CA GLY A 114 1.08 -10.26 23.52
C GLY A 114 2.34 -9.43 23.70
N LYS A 115 2.64 -8.96 24.93
CA LYS A 115 3.87 -8.24 25.24
C LYS A 115 5.11 -9.05 24.83
N ARG A 116 5.15 -10.33 25.19
CA ARG A 116 6.28 -11.21 24.83
C ARG A 116 6.43 -11.42 23.33
N SER A 117 5.33 -11.41 22.57
CA SER A 117 5.36 -11.47 21.11
C SER A 117 5.86 -10.17 20.50
N PHE A 118 5.42 -9.01 20.99
CA PHE A 118 5.94 -7.71 20.54
C PHE A 118 7.42 -7.52 20.88
N ASP A 119 7.87 -7.97 22.06
CA ASP A 119 9.29 -7.89 22.46
C ASP A 119 10.20 -8.71 21.55
N LYS A 120 9.70 -9.80 20.96
CA LYS A 120 10.43 -10.61 19.97
C LYS A 120 10.48 -9.95 18.59
N VAL A 121 9.49 -9.13 18.24
CA VAL A 121 9.43 -8.42 16.95
C VAL A 121 10.27 -7.14 16.99
N HIS A 122 10.49 -6.55 18.16
CA HIS A 122 11.45 -5.46 18.40
C HIS A 122 12.93 -5.87 18.40
N GLY A 123 13.29 -6.92 17.65
CA GLY A 123 14.65 -6.97 17.12
C GLY A 123 14.81 -5.72 16.26
N LYS A 124 15.47 -4.67 16.80
CA LYS A 124 16.02 -3.55 16.00
C LYS A 124 16.44 -4.15 14.67
N PRO A 125 16.07 -3.60 13.50
CA PRO A 125 16.37 -4.25 12.24
C PRO A 125 17.87 -4.14 12.03
N ALA A 126 18.65 -4.93 12.76
CA ALA A 126 20.10 -4.88 12.84
C ALA A 126 20.66 -5.20 11.46
N ARG A 127 19.93 -6.04 10.71
CA ARG A 127 20.19 -6.33 9.30
C ARG A 127 19.89 -5.14 8.39
N ALA A 128 18.76 -4.42 8.57
CA ALA A 128 18.44 -3.25 7.73
C ALA A 128 19.35 -2.05 8.04
N ILE A 129 19.64 -1.81 9.32
CA ILE A 129 20.58 -0.78 9.76
C ILE A 129 21.99 -1.13 9.25
N LYS A 130 22.42 -2.40 9.35
CA LYS A 130 23.71 -2.84 8.81
C LYS A 130 23.78 -2.73 7.29
N SER A 131 22.74 -3.11 6.55
CA SER A 131 22.72 -2.97 5.08
C SER A 131 22.77 -1.51 4.66
N THR A 132 22.06 -0.61 5.34
CA THR A 132 22.14 0.83 5.05
C THR A 132 23.52 1.39 5.39
N GLN A 133 24.17 0.93 6.48
CA GLN A 133 25.55 1.32 6.79
C GLN A 133 26.56 0.80 5.77
N ASP A 134 26.44 -0.45 5.33
CA ASP A 134 27.30 -1.06 4.31
C ASP A 134 27.13 -0.34 2.96
N THR A 135 25.91 0.04 2.58
CA THR A 135 25.64 0.85 1.38
C THR A 135 26.19 2.27 1.48
N ILE A 136 26.05 2.94 2.63
CA ILE A 136 26.62 4.28 2.83
C ILE A 136 28.15 4.22 2.82
N ALA A 137 28.76 3.17 3.38
CA ALA A 137 30.21 2.97 3.35
C ALA A 137 30.72 2.68 1.92
N ALA A 138 29.95 1.96 1.10
CA ALA A 138 30.30 1.68 -0.29
C ALA A 138 30.10 2.87 -1.24
N VAL A 139 29.16 3.77 -0.94
CA VAL A 139 28.83 4.94 -1.77
C VAL A 139 29.55 6.21 -1.29
N ARG A 140 30.10 6.24 -0.06
CA ARG A 140 30.96 7.34 0.38
C ARG A 140 32.22 7.34 -0.51
N PRO A 141 32.41 8.34 -1.39
CA PRO A 141 33.64 8.43 -2.15
C PRO A 141 34.78 8.59 -1.13
N SER A 142 35.72 7.66 -1.17
CA SER A 142 37.03 7.82 -0.53
C SER A 142 37.71 9.02 -1.19
N GLY A 143 37.40 10.21 -0.67
CA GLY A 143 37.93 11.48 -1.15
C GLY A 143 39.32 11.73 -0.58
N ALA A 144 40.21 12.08 -1.52
CA ALA A 144 41.47 12.83 -1.39
C ALA A 144 42.63 12.15 -0.65
#